data_AF-A0A4R3VH55-F1
#
_entry.id   AF-A0A4R3VH55-F1
#
_cell.length_a   1.000
_cell.length_b   1.000
_cell.length_c   1.000
_cell.angle_alpha   90.00
_cell.angle_beta   90.00
_cell.angle_gamma   90.00
#
_symmetry.space_group_name_H-M   'P 1'
#
loop_
_entity.id
_entity.type
_entity.pdbx_description
1 polymer ?
#
loop_
_entity_poly.entity_id
_entity_poly.type
_entity_poly.pdbx_seq_one_letter_code
_entity_poly.pdbx_strand_id
1 'polypeptide(L)'
;MNLLKDNEKISLSGEEAIKILSDVEYMLVSLRDIARHYYDNVSGDISSEDRGLYCEETTRFIDENDITKKLANIREIITEKFNLELGDDDMDDIEREMEGISYWKPHSK
;
A
#
# COMPACT_ATOMS: atom_id res chain seq x y z
N MET A 1 -8.45 5.92 19.50
CA MET A 1 -7.20 5.16 19.61
C MET A 1 -6.59 5.50 20.95
N ASN A 2 -6.36 4.51 21.81
CA ASN A 2 -5.61 4.73 23.05
C ASN A 2 -4.22 4.15 22.78
N LEU A 3 -3.28 5.02 22.39
CA LEU A 3 -1.92 4.63 22.08
C LEU A 3 -1.06 4.65 23.33
N LEU A 4 0.01 3.85 23.34
CA LEU A 4 1.13 4.09 24.23
C LEU A 4 1.65 5.51 24.02
N LYS A 5 2.10 6.15 25.10
CA LYS A 5 2.54 7.55 25.07
C LYS A 5 3.67 7.79 24.06
N ASP A 6 4.57 6.83 23.91
CA ASP A 6 5.68 6.88 22.96
C ASP A 6 5.20 6.77 21.50
N ASN A 7 4.05 6.15 21.26
CA ASN A 7 3.42 5.99 19.95
C ASN A 7 2.56 7.19 19.53
N GLU A 8 2.24 8.11 20.46
CA GLU A 8 1.52 9.35 20.12
C GLU A 8 2.26 10.19 19.06
N LYS A 9 3.59 10.06 19.01
CA LYS A 9 4.45 10.72 18.02
C LYS A 9 5.62 9.82 17.63
N ILE A 10 5.58 9.32 16.41
CA ILE A 10 6.73 8.68 15.77
C ILE A 10 7.56 9.70 15.00
N SER A 11 8.86 9.43 14.80
CA SER A 11 9.75 10.27 14.00
C SER A 11 10.45 9.44 12.93
N LEU A 12 10.52 10.00 11.72
CA LEU A 12 11.30 9.46 10.60
C LEU A 12 12.51 10.37 10.37
N SER A 13 13.65 9.77 10.07
CA SER A 13 14.76 10.51 9.48
C SER A 13 14.38 11.01 8.08
N GLY A 14 15.09 12.04 7.61
CA GLY A 14 14.87 12.54 6.25
C GLY A 14 15.12 11.47 5.18
N GLU A 15 16.10 10.59 5.38
CA GLU A 15 16.42 9.50 4.45
C GLU A 15 15.30 8.46 4.38
N GLU A 16 14.75 8.07 5.52
CA GLU A 16 13.60 7.15 5.60
C GLU A 16 12.37 7.76 4.93
N ALA A 17 12.08 9.04 5.22
CA ALA A 17 10.96 9.74 4.60
C ALA A 17 11.11 9.84 3.08
N ILE A 18 12.30 10.19 2.57
CA ILE A 18 12.58 10.26 1.13
C ILE A 18 12.46 8.88 0.49
N LYS A 19 12.94 7.83 1.15
CA LYS A 19 12.83 6.46 0.65
C LYS A 19 11.37 6.02 0.52
N ILE A 20 10.55 6.25 1.56
CA ILE A 20 9.11 5.97 1.53
C ILE A 20 8.44 6.75 0.40
N LEU A 21 8.67 8.07 0.32
CA LEU A 21 8.06 8.92 -0.69
C LEU A 21 8.46 8.52 -2.11
N SER A 22 9.71 8.09 -2.33
CA SER A 22 10.16 7.64 -3.64
C SER A 22 9.43 6.39 -4.11
N ASP A 23 9.25 5.40 -3.23
CA ASP A 23 8.49 4.20 -3.57
C ASP A 23 6.99 4.51 -3.77
N VAL A 24 6.40 5.39 -2.95
CA VAL A 24 5.02 5.85 -3.11
C VAL A 24 4.80 6.57 -4.43
N GLU A 25 5.67 7.51 -4.78
CA GLU A 25 5.55 8.29 -6.01
C GLU A 25 5.70 7.40 -7.25
N TYR A 26 6.66 6.46 -7.22
CA TYR A 26 6.81 5.46 -8.27
C TYR A 26 5.52 4.69 -8.51
N MET A 27 4.89 4.18 -7.45
CA MET A 27 3.60 3.47 -7.57
C MET A 27 2.49 4.37 -8.11
N LEU A 28 2.31 5.57 -7.54
CA LEU A 28 1.23 6.48 -7.91
C LEU A 28 1.33 6.96 -9.36
N VAL A 29 2.52 7.40 -9.77
CA VAL A 29 2.77 7.90 -11.13
C VAL A 29 2.62 6.78 -12.15
N SER A 30 3.22 5.61 -11.92
CA SER A 30 3.13 4.50 -12.86
C SER A 30 1.70 3.98 -13.01
N LEU A 31 0.96 3.77 -11.91
CA LEU A 31 -0.43 3.30 -11.99
C LEU A 31 -1.34 4.31 -12.69
N ARG A 32 -1.13 5.62 -12.44
CA ARG A 32 -1.84 6.69 -13.15
C ARG A 32 -1.54 6.66 -14.64
N ASP A 33 -0.28 6.52 -15.02
CA ASP A 33 0.13 6.58 -16.42
C ASP A 33 -0.30 5.31 -17.19
N ILE A 34 -0.33 4.14 -16.53
CA ILE A 34 -0.98 2.93 -17.06
C ILE A 34 -2.47 3.21 -17.30
N ALA A 35 -3.20 3.72 -16.31
CA ALA A 35 -4.62 4.04 -16.49
C ALA A 35 -4.85 5.03 -17.64
N ARG A 36 -4.05 6.10 -17.72
CA ARG A 36 -4.11 7.07 -18.81
C ARG A 36 -3.89 6.44 -20.18
N HIS A 37 -2.90 5.56 -20.31
CA HIS A 37 -2.61 4.89 -21.57
C HIS A 37 -3.83 4.17 -22.15
N TYR A 38 -4.62 3.49 -21.31
CA TYR A 38 -5.79 2.72 -21.75
C TYR A 38 -7.10 3.51 -21.72
N TYR A 39 -7.22 4.58 -20.92
CA TYR A 39 -8.49 5.31 -20.73
C TYR A 39 -8.53 6.73 -21.32
N ASP A 40 -7.39 7.40 -21.59
CA ASP A 40 -7.39 8.84 -21.95
C ASP A 40 -8.05 9.16 -23.30
N ASN A 41 -8.09 8.20 -24.23
CA ASN A 41 -8.67 8.40 -25.57
C ASN A 41 -10.08 7.80 -25.72
N VAL A 42 -10.70 7.35 -24.62
CA VAL A 42 -12.01 6.71 -24.67
C VAL A 42 -13.11 7.76 -24.56
N SER A 43 -13.84 7.98 -25.65
CA SER A 43 -15.08 8.77 -25.63
C SER A 43 -16.26 7.89 -25.23
N GLY A 44 -16.38 7.59 -23.94
CA GLY A 44 -17.43 6.71 -23.39
C GLY A 44 -16.87 5.55 -22.57
N ASP A 45 -17.52 4.40 -22.60
CA ASP A 45 -17.08 3.20 -21.89
C ASP A 45 -15.88 2.55 -22.59
N ILE A 46 -14.90 2.10 -21.81
CA ILE A 46 -13.75 1.33 -22.30
C ILE A 46 -14.23 0.01 -22.92
N SER A 47 -13.61 -0.40 -24.03
CA SER A 47 -13.92 -1.70 -24.63
C SER A 47 -13.54 -2.84 -23.66
N SER A 48 -14.20 -4.00 -23.79
CA SER A 48 -13.85 -5.17 -22.95
C SER A 48 -12.42 -5.65 -23.19
N GLU A 49 -11.90 -5.45 -24.41
CA GLU A 49 -10.53 -5.78 -24.79
C GLU A 49 -9.53 -4.84 -24.11
N ASP A 50 -9.71 -3.52 -24.23
CA ASP A 50 -8.83 -2.52 -23.59
C ASP A 50 -8.87 -2.64 -22.07
N ARG A 51 -10.04 -2.97 -21.50
CA ARG A 51 -10.16 -3.26 -20.07
C ARG A 51 -9.34 -4.50 -19.67
N GLY A 52 -9.35 -5.54 -20.50
CA GLY A 52 -8.52 -6.73 -20.30
C GLY A 52 -7.04 -6.41 -20.30
N LEU A 53 -6.58 -5.63 -21.29
CA LEU A 53 -5.19 -5.20 -21.41
C LEU A 53 -4.76 -4.31 -20.23
N TYR A 54 -5.61 -3.38 -19.81
CA TYR A 54 -5.36 -2.57 -18.61
C TYR A 54 -5.18 -3.43 -17.35
N CYS A 55 -6.06 -4.42 -17.15
CA CYS A 55 -5.94 -5.35 -16.02
C CYS A 55 -4.64 -6.15 -16.09
N GLU A 56 -4.30 -6.68 -17.26
CA GLU A 56 -3.04 -7.42 -17.46
C GLU A 56 -1.82 -6.55 -17.19
N GLU A 57 -1.77 -5.33 -17.74
CA GLU A 57 -0.66 -4.39 -17.54
C GLU A 57 -0.52 -4.01 -16.06
N THR A 58 -1.63 -3.76 -15.37
CA THR A 58 -1.62 -3.41 -13.95
C THR A 58 -1.11 -4.57 -13.10
N THR A 59 -1.58 -5.80 -13.36
CA THR A 59 -1.06 -7.00 -12.66
C THR A 59 0.42 -7.22 -12.96
N ARG A 60 0.83 -7.10 -14.23
CA ARG A 60 2.23 -7.22 -14.62
C ARG A 60 3.10 -6.17 -13.94
N PHE A 61 2.65 -4.91 -13.88
CA PHE A 61 3.36 -3.86 -13.17
C PHE A 61 3.54 -4.21 -11.69
N ILE A 62 2.49 -4.70 -11.02
CA ILE A 62 2.54 -5.10 -9.61
C ILE A 62 3.55 -6.23 -9.38
N ASP A 63 3.49 -7.27 -10.20
CA ASP A 63 4.30 -8.48 -10.02
C ASP A 63 5.76 -8.29 -10.45
N GLU A 64 6.01 -7.71 -11.62
CA GLU A 64 7.35 -7.58 -12.18
C GLU A 64 8.18 -6.46 -11.54
N ASN A 65 7.55 -5.48 -10.90
CA ASN A 65 8.24 -4.35 -10.25
C ASN A 65 8.25 -4.45 -8.72
N ASP A 66 7.96 -5.64 -8.18
CA ASP A 66 8.03 -5.93 -6.74
C ASP A 66 7.19 -4.95 -5.90
N ILE A 67 6.02 -4.53 -6.38
CA ILE A 67 5.21 -3.50 -5.72
C ILE A 67 4.79 -3.93 -4.31
N THR A 68 4.44 -5.19 -4.13
CA THR A 68 4.11 -5.75 -2.80
C THR A 68 5.29 -5.71 -1.84
N LYS A 69 6.51 -5.93 -2.33
CA LYS A 69 7.74 -5.82 -1.54
C LYS A 69 8.05 -4.37 -1.18
N LYS A 70 7.84 -3.42 -2.09
CA LYS A 70 7.97 -1.98 -1.80
C LYS A 70 7.01 -1.56 -0.68
N LEU A 71 5.75 -1.98 -0.76
CA LEU A 71 4.76 -1.75 0.30
C LEU A 71 5.16 -2.40 1.62
N ALA A 72 5.70 -3.62 1.59
CA ALA A 72 6.20 -4.28 2.79
C ALA A 72 7.37 -3.52 3.43
N ASN A 73 8.30 -3.00 2.63
CA ASN A 73 9.42 -2.19 3.10
C ASN A 73 8.95 -0.85 3.70
N ILE A 74 7.98 -0.19 3.06
CA ILE A 74 7.38 1.04 3.61
C ILE A 74 6.76 0.74 4.98
N ARG A 75 5.98 -0.33 5.08
CA ARG A 75 5.37 -0.77 6.34
C ARG A 75 6.44 -1.03 7.40
N GLU A 76 7.49 -1.78 7.06
CA GLU A 76 8.61 -2.07 7.97
C GLU A 76 9.24 -0.80 8.54
N ILE A 77 9.64 0.15 7.68
CA ILE A 77 10.26 1.41 8.11
C ILE A 77 9.35 2.19 9.09
N ILE A 78 8.04 2.20 8.84
CA ILE A 78 7.08 2.90 9.71
C ILE A 78 6.90 2.14 11.02
N THR A 79 6.69 0.82 10.96
CA THR A 79 6.49 -0.05 12.13
C THR A 79 7.68 -0.01 13.08
N GLU A 80 8.91 0.05 12.57
CA GLU A 80 10.13 0.19 13.39
C GLU A 80 10.16 1.44 14.26
N LYS A 81 9.30 2.44 14.00
CA LYS A 81 9.21 3.67 14.81
C LYS A 81 8.20 3.57 15.95
N PHE A 82 7.44 2.48 16.02
CA PHE A 82 6.51 2.23 17.11
C PHE A 82 7.20 1.46 18.25
N ASN A 83 6.81 1.80 19.48
CA ASN A 83 6.94 0.92 20.62
C ASN A 83 5.95 -0.25 20.46
N LEU A 84 6.47 -1.48 20.46
CA LEU A 84 5.72 -2.73 20.28
C LEU A 84 5.52 -3.48 21.60
N GLU A 85 5.60 -2.79 22.74
CA GLU A 85 5.21 -3.36 24.03
C GLU A 85 3.72 -3.74 24.02
N LEU A 86 3.43 -4.97 24.43
CA LEU A 86 2.07 -5.52 24.46
C LEU A 86 1.28 -4.96 25.63
N GLY A 87 -0.01 -4.67 25.39
CA GLY A 87 -0.96 -4.31 26.43
C GLY A 87 -1.52 -5.54 27.18
N ASP A 88 -2.49 -5.29 28.07
CA ASP A 88 -3.16 -6.34 28.87
C ASP A 88 -3.94 -7.37 28.04
N ASP A 89 -4.24 -7.06 26.78
CA ASP A 89 -4.90 -7.92 25.80
C ASP A 89 -3.94 -8.61 24.82
N ASP A 90 -2.64 -8.62 25.14
CA ASP A 90 -1.59 -9.31 24.39
C ASP A 90 -1.41 -8.77 22.95
N MET A 91 -1.78 -7.51 22.71
CA MET A 91 -1.62 -6.82 21.42
C MET A 91 -0.85 -5.52 21.57
N ASP A 92 -0.01 -5.21 20.59
CA ASP A 92 0.55 -3.87 20.42
C ASP A 92 -0.47 -2.90 19.77
N ASP A 93 -0.11 -1.62 19.71
CA ASP A 93 -0.97 -0.57 19.15
C ASP A 93 -1.27 -0.75 17.65
N ILE A 94 -0.34 -1.30 16.88
CA ILE A 94 -0.51 -1.57 15.44
C ILE A 94 -1.45 -2.76 15.28
N GLU A 95 -1.18 -3.88 15.95
CA GLU A 95 -1.99 -5.10 15.88
C GLU A 95 -3.45 -4.82 16.21
N ARG A 96 -3.68 -4.07 17.30
CA ARG A 96 -5.01 -3.64 17.73
C ARG A 96 -5.77 -2.86 16.66
N GLU A 97 -5.09 -1.98 15.92
CA GLU A 97 -5.71 -1.26 14.81
C GLU A 97 -5.93 -2.16 13.58
N MET A 98 -5.00 -3.08 13.32
CA MET A 98 -5.09 -4.00 12.18
C MET A 98 -6.19 -5.04 12.33
N GLU A 99 -6.63 -5.39 13.56
CA GLU A 99 -7.78 -6.27 13.80
C GLU A 99 -9.07 -5.78 13.13
N GLY A 100 -9.23 -4.47 12.99
CA GLY A 100 -10.41 -3.86 12.35
C GLY A 100 -10.45 -4.02 10.83
N ILE A 101 -9.36 -4.47 10.20
CA ILE A 101 -9.22 -4.48 8.74
C ILE A 101 -9.81 -5.77 8.15
N SER A 102 -10.79 -5.59 7.27
CA SER A 102 -11.33 -6.67 6.45
C SER A 102 -10.48 -6.90 5.20
N TYR A 103 -9.56 -7.86 5.27
CA TYR A 103 -8.75 -8.24 4.10
C TYR A 103 -9.58 -8.93 3.02
N TRP A 104 -9.15 -8.76 1.77
CA TRP A 104 -9.72 -9.50 0.64
C TRP A 104 -9.67 -11.01 0.89
N LYS A 105 -10.76 -11.70 0.55
CA LYS A 105 -10.87 -13.15 0.62
C LYS A 105 -11.28 -13.67 -0.76
N PRO A 106 -10.78 -14.84 -1.18
CA PRO A 106 -11.23 -15.45 -2.42
C PRO A 106 -12.73 -15.74 -2.34
N HIS A 107 -13.44 -15.48 -3.44
CA HIS A 107 -14.79 -16.02 -3.61
C HIS A 107 -14.66 -17.52 -3.86
N SER A 108 -15.60 -18.30 -3.31
CA SER A 108 -15.67 -19.75 -3.57
C SER A 108 -15.64 -20.00 -5.07
N LYS A 109 -14.77 -20.93 -5.51
CA LYS A 109 -14.63 -21.30 -6.92
C LYS A 109 -15.86 -22.05 -7.43
#